data_AF-A0A2S5ZD52-F1
#
_entry.id   AF-A0A2S5ZD52-F1
#
_cell.length_a   1.000
_cell.length_b   1.000
_cell.length_c   1.000
_cell.angle_alpha   90.00
_cell.angle_beta   90.00
_cell.angle_gamma   90.00
#
_symmetry.space_group_name_H-M   'P 1'
#
loop_
_entity.id
_entity.type
_entity.pdbx_description
1 polymer ?
#
loop_
_entity_poly.entity_id
_entity_poly.type
_entity_poly.pdbx_seq_one_letter_code
_entity_poly.pdbx_strand_id
1 'polypeptide(L)'
;MDTSDKPFDRALLYLRAAGHDTGPETRARLHSMLQARGAENPALSTGQLLEQMPRWFALPGPHQGRHMPPIARASIGYPRE
;
A
#
# COMPACT_ATOMS: atom_id res chain seq x y z
N MET A 1 -23.19 -2.45 -11.55
CA MET A 1 -22.39 -1.22 -11.41
C MET A 1 -21.37 -1.52 -10.33
N ASP A 2 -20.19 -2.00 -10.75
CA ASP A 2 -19.11 -2.41 -9.86
C ASP A 2 -18.52 -1.14 -9.26
N THR A 3 -19.04 -0.71 -8.11
CA THR A 3 -18.42 0.35 -7.32
C THR A 3 -17.12 -0.23 -6.78
N SER A 4 -16.11 -0.28 -7.66
CA SER A 4 -14.75 -0.62 -7.30
C SER A 4 -14.37 0.30 -6.16
N ASP A 5 -14.30 -0.27 -4.96
CA ASP A 5 -13.93 0.42 -3.74
C ASP A 5 -12.49 0.90 -3.96
N LYS A 6 -12.37 2.13 -4.48
CA LYS A 6 -11.10 2.78 -4.80
C LYS A 6 -10.07 2.64 -3.67
N PRO A 7 -10.44 2.71 -2.37
CA PRO A 7 -9.46 2.49 -1.34
C PRO A 7 -9.03 1.02 -1.20
N PHE A 8 -9.93 0.03 -1.34
CA PHE A 8 -9.56 -1.39 -1.39
C PHE A 8 -8.60 -1.73 -2.54
N ASP A 9 -8.87 -1.25 -3.76
CA ASP A 9 -8.03 -1.52 -4.92
C ASP A 9 -6.63 -0.89 -4.74
N ARG A 10 -6.59 0.32 -4.17
CA ARG A 10 -5.35 0.99 -3.79
C ARG A 10 -4.56 0.21 -2.72
N ALA A 11 -5.25 -0.40 -1.76
CA ALA A 11 -4.62 -1.22 -0.74
C ALA A 11 -3.96 -2.47 -1.33
N LEU A 12 -4.63 -3.14 -2.28
CA LEU A 12 -4.03 -4.26 -3.01
C LEU A 12 -2.77 -3.85 -3.78
N LEU A 13 -2.77 -2.67 -4.41
CA LEU A 13 -1.57 -2.15 -5.08
C LEU A 13 -0.39 -2.00 -4.11
N TYR A 14 -0.62 -1.47 -2.91
CA TYR A 14 0.43 -1.34 -1.90
C TYR A 14 0.89 -2.69 -1.36
N LEU A 15 -0.02 -3.65 -1.19
CA LEU A 15 0.33 -4.99 -0.75
C LEU A 15 1.23 -5.69 -1.78
N ARG A 16 0.89 -5.57 -3.07
CA ARG A 16 1.70 -6.07 -4.18
C ARG A 16 3.08 -5.40 -4.22
N ALA A 17 3.14 -4.09 -4.02
CA ALA A 17 4.39 -3.34 -4.00
C ALA A 17 5.31 -3.75 -2.84
N ALA A 18 4.73 -4.22 -1.73
CA ALA A 18 5.47 -4.77 -0.60
C ALA A 18 5.87 -6.25 -0.78
N GLY A 19 5.55 -6.86 -1.92
CA GLY A 19 5.92 -8.24 -2.24
C GLY A 19 4.93 -9.30 -1.75
N HIS A 20 3.73 -8.92 -1.30
CA HIS A 20 2.68 -9.88 -0.97
C HIS A 20 1.92 -10.34 -2.21
N ASP A 21 1.51 -11.61 -2.19
CA ASP A 21 0.57 -12.13 -3.18
C ASP A 21 -0.80 -11.47 -3.01
N THR A 22 -1.35 -10.94 -4.10
CA THR A 22 -2.68 -10.31 -4.14
C THR A 22 -3.74 -11.23 -4.74
N GLY A 23 -3.56 -12.54 -4.60
CA GLY A 23 -4.47 -13.57 -5.06
C GLY A 23 -5.81 -13.58 -4.33
N PRO A 24 -6.70 -14.51 -4.71
CA PRO A 24 -8.05 -14.61 -4.17
C PRO A 24 -8.07 -14.80 -2.64
N GLU A 25 -7.09 -15.51 -2.08
CA GLU A 25 -6.99 -15.76 -0.64
C GLU A 25 -6.68 -14.47 0.13
N THR A 26 -5.69 -13.69 -0.33
CA THR A 26 -5.35 -12.40 0.27
C THR A 26 -6.49 -11.40 0.17
N ARG A 27 -7.20 -11.38 -0.97
CA ARG A 27 -8.39 -10.53 -1.16
C ARG A 27 -9.50 -10.90 -0.19
N ALA A 28 -9.79 -12.20 -0.03
CA ALA A 28 -10.79 -12.68 0.92
C ALA A 28 -10.40 -12.35 2.37
N ARG A 29 -9.13 -12.51 2.73
CA ARG A 29 -8.61 -12.16 4.06
C ARG A 29 -8.74 -10.66 4.34
N LEU A 30 -8.37 -9.81 3.39
CA LEU A 30 -8.50 -8.35 3.52
C LEU A 30 -9.98 -7.95 3.69
N HIS A 31 -10.86 -8.52 2.87
CA HIS A 31 -12.30 -8.25 2.95
C HIS A 31 -12.89 -8.68 4.30
N SER A 32 -12.51 -9.87 4.79
CA SER A 32 -12.94 -10.37 6.11
C SER A 32 -12.47 -9.46 7.25
N MET A 33 -11.21 -9.00 7.21
CA MET A 33 -10.68 -8.05 8.19
C MET A 33 -11.39 -6.70 8.17
N LEU A 34 -11.69 -6.18 6.97
CA LEU A 34 -12.44 -4.92 6.84
C LEU A 34 -13.86 -5.05 7.38
N GLN A 35 -14.54 -6.17 7.15
CA GLN A 35 -15.86 -6.41 7.72
C GLN A 35 -15.82 -6.56 9.24
N ALA A 36 -14.90 -7.36 9.78
CA ALA A 36 -14.76 -7.54 11.23
C ALA A 36 -14.47 -6.21 11.94
N ARG A 37 -13.50 -5.44 11.42
CA ARG A 37 -13.09 -4.15 11.99
C ARG A 37 -14.12 -3.04 11.78
N GLY A 38 -14.84 -3.06 10.66
CA GLY A 38 -15.95 -2.15 10.39
C GLY A 38 -17.12 -2.40 11.33
N ALA A 39 -17.39 -3.67 11.68
CA ALA A 39 -18.37 -4.01 12.70
C ALA A 39 -17.93 -3.59 14.12
N GLU A 40 -16.64 -3.72 14.45
CA GLU A 40 -16.08 -3.26 15.72
C GLU A 40 -16.04 -1.73 15.84
N ASN A 41 -15.81 -1.00 14.74
CA ASN A 41 -15.67 0.45 14.72
C ASN A 41 -16.46 1.08 13.56
N PRO A 42 -17.79 1.17 13.67
CA PRO A 42 -18.65 1.69 12.60
C PRO A 42 -18.41 3.17 12.28
N ALA A 43 -17.71 3.90 13.16
CA ALA A 43 -17.31 5.29 12.94
C ALA A 43 -16.15 5.45 11.95
N LEU A 44 -15.40 4.39 11.65
CA LEU A 44 -14.25 4.43 10.76
C LEU A 44 -14.66 4.10 9.32
N SER A 45 -14.30 4.99 8.39
CA SER A 45 -14.43 4.73 6.95
C SER A 45 -13.45 3.61 6.52
N THR A 46 -13.79 2.88 5.46
CA THR A 46 -12.93 1.86 4.84
C THR A 46 -11.50 2.38 4.60
N GLY A 47 -11.35 3.65 4.18
CA GLY A 47 -10.03 4.26 3.99
C GLY A 47 -9.20 4.33 5.28
N GLN A 48 -9.83 4.70 6.41
CA GLN A 48 -9.18 4.77 7.72
C GLN A 48 -8.86 3.39 8.30
N LEU A 49 -9.69 2.39 7.99
CA LEU A 49 -9.39 0.99 8.31
C LEU A 49 -8.17 0.51 7.50
N LEU A 50 -8.08 0.87 6.23
CA LEU A 50 -6.96 0.50 5.37
C LEU A 50 -5.63 1.16 5.76
N GLU A 51 -5.64 2.34 6.40
CA GLU A 51 -4.42 2.92 6.99
C GLU A 51 -3.82 2.03 8.09
N GLN A 52 -4.61 1.15 8.70
CA GLN A 52 -4.15 0.19 9.71
C GLN A 52 -3.68 -1.14 9.10
N MET A 53 -3.94 -1.36 7.81
CA MET A 53 -3.56 -2.58 7.07
C MET A 53 -2.07 -2.95 7.18
N PRO A 54 -1.10 -2.01 7.17
CA PRO A 54 0.31 -2.35 7.37
C PRO A 54 0.59 -3.12 8.66
N ARG A 55 -0.18 -2.84 9.72
CA ARG A 55 -0.07 -3.55 11.00
C ARG A 55 -0.61 -4.98 10.93
N TRP A 56 -1.58 -5.23 10.04
CA TRP A 56 -2.24 -6.54 9.93
C TRP A 56 -1.49 -7.50 9.01
N PHE A 57 -0.82 -6.96 7.99
CA PHE A 57 -0.07 -7.74 7.01
C PHE A 57 1.44 -7.83 7.31
N ALA A 58 1.88 -7.34 8.47
CA ALA A 58 3.29 -7.24 8.84
C ALA A 58 4.12 -6.59 7.71
N LEU A 59 3.53 -5.59 7.04
CA LEU A 59 4.20 -4.88 5.97
C LEU A 59 5.45 -4.22 6.56
N PRO A 60 6.60 -4.22 5.86
CA PRO A 60 7.72 -3.41 6.29
C PRO A 60 7.20 -1.98 6.47
N GLY A 61 7.36 -1.44 7.67
CA GLY A 61 6.91 -0.09 7.99
C GLY A 61 7.42 0.90 6.94
N PRO A 62 6.78 2.08 6.76
CA PRO A 62 7.25 3.07 5.80
C PRO A 62 8.74 3.25 6.03
N HIS A 63 9.55 2.83 5.05
CA HIS A 63 11.00 2.72 5.20
C HIS A 63 11.56 4.08 5.63
N GLN A 64 11.66 4.31 6.93
CA GLN A 64 12.36 5.45 7.49
C GLN A 64 13.83 5.21 7.15
N GLY A 65 14.32 5.93 6.16
CA GLY A 65 15.76 6.03 5.92
C GLY A 65 16.35 4.95 5.03
N ARG A 66 15.76 4.67 3.85
CA ARG A 66 16.67 4.37 2.73
C ARG A 66 17.33 5.69 2.38
N HIS A 67 18.50 5.92 2.99
CA HIS A 67 19.39 7.04 2.68
C HIS A 67 19.65 6.96 1.17
N MET A 68 18.86 7.67 0.37
CA MET A 68 19.11 7.76 -1.05
C MET A 68 20.50 8.34 -1.18
N PRO A 69 21.40 7.71 -1.97
CA PRO A 69 22.68 8.33 -2.23
C PRO A 69 22.39 9.74 -2.77
N PRO A 70 23.10 10.77 -2.28
CA PRO A 70 22.88 12.12 -2.78
C PRO A 70 22.97 12.07 -4.30
N ILE A 71 21.91 12.54 -4.98
CA ILE A 71 21.92 12.66 -6.44
C ILE A 71 22.97 13.72 -6.75
N ALA A 72 24.21 13.27 -6.95
CA ALA A 72 25.26 14.10 -7.48
C ALA A 72 24.83 14.46 -8.91
N ARG A 73 24.50 15.74 -9.10
CA ARG A 73 24.21 16.32 -10.41
C ARG A 73 25.51 16.31 -11.21
N ALA A 74 25.89 15.16 -11.76
CA ALA A 74 26.96 15.09 -12.74
C ALA A 74 26.44 15.77 -14.00
N SER A 75 26.92 16.98 -14.26
CA SER A 75 26.76 17.62 -15.56
C SER A 75 27.48 16.76 -16.59
N ILE A 76 26.75 15.86 -17.25
CA ILE A 76 27.24 15.14 -18.41
C ILE A 76 27.40 16.17 -19.52
N GLY A 77 28.62 16.67 -19.70
CA GLY A 77 28.98 17.49 -20.85
C GLY A 77 28.85 16.61 -22.10
N TYR A 78 27.86 16.89 -22.94
CA TYR A 78 27.77 16.30 -24.26
C TYR A 78 28.95 16.81 -25.11
N PRO A 79 29.76 15.95 -25.73
CA PRO A 79 30.73 16.40 -26.71
C PRO A 79 29.97 17.01 -27.88
N ARG A 80 30.26 18.28 -28.18
CA ARG A 80 29.92 18.87 -29.48
C ARG A 80 30.96 18.37 -30.46
N GLU A 81 30.51 17.55 -31.40
CA GLU A 81 31.13 17.44 -32.72
C GLU A 81 30.21 18.16 -33.72
#